data_AF-A0A554RP27-F1
#
_entry.id   AF-A0A554RP27-F1
#
_cell.length_a   1.000
_cell.length_b   1.000
_cell.length_c   1.000
_cell.angle_alpha   90.00
_cell.angle_beta   90.00
_cell.angle_gamma   90.00
#
_symmetry.space_group_name_H-M   'P 1'
#
loop_
_entity.id
_entity.type
_entity.pdbx_description
1 polymer ?
#
loop_
_entity_poly.entity_id
_entity_poly.type
_entity_poly.pdbx_seq_one_letter_code
_entity_poly.pdbx_strand_id
1 'polypeptide(L)'
;MAIVHPDATLTPSKHELLSAWLPTTSWWPSTEPVPSFAANLRFDDPAGQVGMELQLLPLPVAGRFAVVTLTYRDAPLEGADLIGEMEHTALGHRWVYDGSTDPVFLAEIGAVIAEGRGGSALQLRDGTALDRPATLATGRGSGTGTGDPQIPRFVPADLPDSATGTLEASWDAHPDPVVVAWLTA
;
A
#
# COMPACT_ATOMS: atom_id res chain seq x y z
N MET A 1 -1.29 10.40 10.43
CA MET A 1 -2.57 10.53 9.71
C MET A 1 -2.28 10.81 8.24
N ALA A 2 -3.09 10.27 7.32
CA ALA A 2 -2.84 10.43 5.89
C ALA A 2 -3.52 11.71 5.38
N ILE A 3 -2.72 12.75 5.13
CA ILE A 3 -3.20 14.03 4.61
C ILE A 3 -3.61 13.87 3.14
N VAL A 4 -4.84 14.28 2.83
CA VAL A 4 -5.40 14.30 1.48
C VAL A 4 -5.43 15.72 0.96
N HIS A 5 -4.98 15.89 -0.29
CA HIS A 5 -5.12 17.12 -1.06
C HIS A 5 -6.23 16.90 -2.11
N PRO A 6 -7.51 17.17 -1.77
CA PRO A 6 -8.64 16.78 -2.62
C PRO A 6 -8.64 17.48 -3.99
N ASP A 7 -8.12 18.72 -4.05
CA ASP A 7 -8.02 19.51 -5.28
C ASP A 7 -6.72 19.25 -6.05
N ALA A 8 -5.87 18.33 -5.57
CA ALA A 8 -4.63 18.04 -6.24
C ALA A 8 -4.83 17.09 -7.44
N THR A 9 -4.12 17.38 -8.52
CA THR A 9 -4.01 16.47 -9.66
C THR A 9 -2.64 15.82 -9.66
N LEU A 10 -2.60 14.57 -10.12
CA LEU A 10 -1.39 13.76 -10.24
C LEU A 10 -1.11 13.55 -11.73
N THR A 11 0.11 13.80 -12.19
CA THR A 11 0.48 13.61 -13.59
C THR A 11 1.88 13.01 -13.72
N PRO A 12 2.01 11.76 -14.21
CA PRO A 12 0.94 10.78 -14.45
C PRO A 12 0.15 10.46 -13.16
N SER A 13 -1.07 9.95 -13.34
CA SER A 13 -1.85 9.38 -12.25
C SER A 13 -1.20 8.10 -11.70
N LYS A 14 -1.55 7.71 -10.47
CA LYS A 14 -1.08 6.46 -9.86
C LYS A 14 -1.37 5.24 -10.73
N HIS A 15 -2.57 5.21 -11.33
CA HIS A 15 -2.96 4.10 -12.17
C HIS A 15 -2.17 4.07 -13.49
N GLU A 16 -1.90 5.22 -14.11
CA GLU A 16 -1.04 5.29 -15.30
C GLU A 16 0.39 4.82 -15.01
N LEU A 17 0.95 5.19 -13.86
CA LEU A 17 2.25 4.67 -13.41
C LEU A 17 2.24 3.15 -13.26
N LEU A 18 1.24 2.60 -12.57
CA LEU A 18 1.13 1.14 -12.37
C LEU A 18 0.88 0.40 -13.68
N SER A 19 0.07 0.96 -14.58
CA SER A 19 -0.18 0.39 -15.91
C SER A 19 1.06 0.37 -16.79
N ALA A 20 1.99 1.31 -16.61
CA ALA A 20 3.28 1.30 -17.29
C ALA A 20 4.30 0.35 -16.63
N TRP A 21 4.34 0.31 -15.29
CA TRP A 21 5.37 -0.40 -14.53
C TRP A 21 5.07 -1.90 -14.34
N LEU A 22 3.85 -2.27 -13.93
CA LEU A 22 3.52 -3.67 -13.59
C LEU A 22 3.87 -4.67 -14.70
N PRO A 23 3.57 -4.41 -16.00
CA PRO A 23 3.93 -5.32 -17.09
C PRO A 23 5.43 -5.53 -17.28
N THR A 24 6.27 -4.66 -16.72
CA THR A 24 7.74 -4.78 -16.78
C THR A 24 8.31 -5.65 -15.65
N THR A 25 7.50 -5.95 -14.62
CA THR A 25 7.92 -6.77 -13.49
C THR A 25 7.85 -8.26 -13.84
N SER A 26 8.74 -9.06 -13.25
CA SER A 26 8.76 -10.52 -13.48
C SER A 26 7.63 -11.28 -12.79
N TRP A 27 6.96 -10.65 -11.82
CA TRP A 27 5.95 -11.29 -10.98
C TRP A 27 4.51 -10.94 -11.41
N TRP A 28 4.28 -9.82 -12.11
CA TRP A 28 2.95 -9.47 -12.57
C TRP A 28 2.44 -10.48 -13.60
N PRO A 29 1.22 -11.01 -13.46
CA PRO A 29 0.66 -11.90 -14.47
C PRO A 29 0.48 -11.12 -15.78
N SER A 30 0.57 -11.78 -16.93
CA SER A 30 0.30 -11.18 -18.25
C SER A 30 -1.21 -10.89 -18.45
N THR A 31 -1.76 -10.06 -17.58
CA THR A 31 -3.16 -9.61 -17.56
C THR A 31 -3.19 -8.17 -18.01
N GLU A 32 -3.91 -7.91 -19.10
CA GLU A 32 -4.08 -6.57 -19.68
C GLU A 32 -5.57 -6.31 -19.97
N PRO A 33 -6.08 -5.08 -19.73
CA PRO A 33 -5.38 -3.96 -19.09
C PRO A 33 -5.15 -4.21 -17.59
N VAL A 34 -4.14 -3.55 -16.99
CA VAL A 34 -4.01 -3.45 -15.52
C VAL A 34 -5.31 -2.89 -14.94
N PRO A 35 -5.95 -3.57 -13.96
CA PRO A 35 -7.22 -3.12 -13.41
C PRO A 35 -7.04 -2.00 -12.39
N SER A 36 -8.07 -1.19 -12.19
CA SER A 36 -8.16 -0.32 -11.01
C SER A 36 -8.14 -1.15 -9.73
N PHE A 37 -7.58 -0.60 -8.66
CA PHE A 37 -7.60 -1.26 -7.35
C PHE A 37 -9.03 -1.44 -6.84
N ALA A 38 -9.30 -2.59 -6.21
CA ALA A 38 -10.56 -2.87 -5.53
C ALA A 38 -10.59 -2.21 -4.14
N ALA A 39 -9.45 -2.19 -3.46
CA ALA A 39 -9.29 -1.49 -2.20
C ALA A 39 -7.84 -1.03 -1.96
N ASN A 40 -7.65 -0.09 -1.04
CA ASN A 40 -6.34 0.35 -0.60
C ASN A 40 -6.26 0.56 0.93
N LEU A 41 -5.05 0.51 1.45
CA LEU A 41 -4.68 0.97 2.78
C LEU A 41 -3.69 2.10 2.66
N ARG A 42 -3.74 3.03 3.60
CA ARG A 42 -2.70 4.05 3.77
C ARG A 42 -2.03 3.87 5.11
N PHE A 43 -0.77 4.26 5.19
CA PHE A 43 0.02 4.20 6.41
C PHE A 43 0.67 5.54 6.66
N ASP A 44 1.05 5.75 7.92
CA ASP A 44 1.64 7.01 8.36
C ASP A 44 3.14 6.88 8.43
N ASP A 45 3.85 7.84 7.86
CA ASP A 45 5.25 8.05 8.20
C ASP A 45 5.33 8.83 9.52
N PRO A 46 5.93 8.28 10.59
CA PRO A 46 6.16 9.03 11.82
C PRO A 46 6.94 10.34 11.60
N ALA A 47 7.82 10.40 10.58
CA ALA A 47 8.56 11.60 10.21
C ALA A 47 7.77 12.53 9.26
N GLY A 48 6.66 12.06 8.68
CA GLY A 48 5.81 12.83 7.76
C GLY A 48 6.44 13.16 6.41
N GLN A 49 7.46 12.42 5.98
CA GLN A 49 8.22 12.66 4.74
C GLN A 49 7.77 11.76 3.59
N VAL A 50 7.34 10.53 3.91
CA VAL A 50 6.98 9.51 2.92
C VAL A 50 5.47 9.26 2.93
N GLY A 51 4.81 9.46 1.78
CA GLY A 51 3.45 8.96 1.60
C GLY A 51 3.49 7.44 1.39
N MET A 52 2.62 6.68 2.05
CA MET A 52 2.63 5.22 1.99
C MET A 52 1.25 4.65 1.69
N GLU A 53 1.19 3.72 0.74
CA GLU A 53 -0.05 3.08 0.31
C GLU A 53 0.17 1.61 -0.08
N LEU A 54 -0.82 0.77 0.22
CA LEU A 54 -0.95 -0.59 -0.31
C LEU A 54 -2.26 -0.68 -1.08
N GLN A 55 -2.22 -1.18 -2.30
CA GLN A 55 -3.38 -1.39 -3.17
C GLN A 55 -3.61 -2.88 -3.42
N LEU A 56 -4.88 -3.27 -3.42
CA LEU A 56 -5.35 -4.61 -3.77
C LEU A 56 -5.96 -4.56 -5.17
N LEU A 57 -5.25 -5.10 -6.15
CA LEU A 57 -5.71 -5.14 -7.54
C LEU A 57 -6.39 -6.49 -7.80
N PRO A 58 -7.65 -6.52 -8.27
CA PRO A 58 -8.34 -7.77 -8.55
C PRO A 58 -7.65 -8.52 -9.70
N LEU A 59 -7.55 -9.85 -9.60
CA LEU A 59 -7.05 -10.71 -10.66
C LEU A 59 -8.19 -11.38 -11.43
N PRO A 60 -7.93 -11.95 -12.63
CA PRO A 60 -8.96 -12.65 -13.40
C PRO A 60 -9.63 -13.82 -12.67
N VAL A 61 -8.92 -14.43 -11.72
CA VAL A 61 -9.48 -15.45 -10.83
C VAL A 61 -10.24 -14.75 -9.70
N ALA A 62 -11.55 -14.99 -9.62
CA ALA A 62 -12.41 -14.38 -8.61
C ALA A 62 -11.87 -14.59 -7.19
N GLY A 63 -11.92 -13.54 -6.38
CA GLY A 63 -11.43 -13.55 -4.99
C GLY A 63 -9.90 -13.55 -4.85
N ARG A 64 -9.15 -13.42 -5.95
CA ARG A 64 -7.69 -13.29 -5.90
C ARG A 64 -7.28 -11.84 -6.17
N PHE A 65 -6.30 -11.38 -5.41
CA PHE A 65 -5.80 -10.02 -5.49
C PHE A 65 -4.28 -10.02 -5.56
N ALA A 66 -3.73 -9.14 -6.40
CA ALA A 66 -2.35 -8.71 -6.30
C ALA A 66 -2.23 -7.62 -5.24
N VAL A 67 -1.11 -7.64 -4.52
CA VAL A 67 -0.75 -6.65 -3.51
C VAL A 67 0.33 -5.76 -4.11
N VAL A 68 0.03 -4.47 -4.25
CA VAL A 68 0.93 -3.47 -4.83
C VAL A 68 1.19 -2.38 -3.81
N THR A 69 2.44 -2.11 -3.51
CA THR A 69 2.84 -1.10 -2.53
C THR A 69 3.45 0.10 -3.21
N LEU A 70 3.10 1.30 -2.76
CA LEU A 70 3.62 2.56 -3.29
C LEU A 70 4.14 3.42 -2.15
N THR A 71 5.35 3.94 -2.30
CA THR A 71 5.82 5.09 -1.54
C THR A 71 5.97 6.32 -2.42
N TYR A 72 5.70 7.50 -1.85
CA TYR A 72 5.79 8.79 -2.53
C TYR A 72 6.79 9.68 -1.80
N ARG A 73 7.94 9.96 -2.43
CA ARG A 73 9.05 10.71 -1.84
C ARG A 73 9.28 12.05 -2.55
N ASP A 74 9.80 13.03 -1.84
CA ASP A 74 10.22 14.35 -2.36
C ASP A 74 11.70 14.41 -2.76
N ALA A 75 12.40 13.28 -2.70
CA ALA A 75 13.75 13.10 -3.22
C ALA A 75 13.96 11.65 -3.68
N PRO A 76 14.90 11.39 -4.62
CA PRO A 76 15.25 10.03 -5.02
C PRO A 76 15.74 9.19 -3.84
N LEU A 77 15.36 7.91 -3.81
CA LEU A 77 15.88 6.88 -2.93
C LEU A 77 16.77 5.92 -3.72
N GLU A 78 18.03 5.79 -3.30
CA GLU A 78 18.95 4.81 -3.88
C GLU A 78 18.59 3.39 -3.44
N GLY A 79 18.66 2.43 -4.37
CA GLY A 79 18.46 1.01 -4.09
C GLY A 79 17.00 0.55 -4.00
N ALA A 80 16.02 1.45 -4.09
CA ALA A 80 14.61 1.10 -4.19
C ALA A 80 14.15 1.00 -5.64
N ASP A 81 13.14 0.16 -5.89
CA ASP A 81 12.58 -0.08 -7.21
C ASP A 81 11.66 1.07 -7.61
N LEU A 82 12.13 1.92 -8.53
CA LEU A 82 11.38 3.06 -9.04
C LEU A 82 10.22 2.57 -9.94
N ILE A 83 8.99 2.92 -9.56
CA ILE A 83 7.80 2.74 -10.40
C ILE A 83 7.74 3.86 -11.45
N GLY A 84 8.03 5.08 -11.04
CA GLY A 84 8.13 6.24 -11.91
C GLY A 84 8.09 7.55 -11.14
N GLU A 85 7.99 8.65 -11.87
CA GLU A 85 7.92 10.01 -11.33
C GLU A 85 6.53 10.61 -11.60
N MET A 86 6.05 11.47 -10.71
CA MET A 86 4.79 12.19 -10.89
C MET A 86 4.89 13.64 -10.41
N GLU A 87 4.15 14.52 -11.07
CA GLU A 87 3.87 15.87 -10.60
C GLU A 87 2.58 15.87 -9.77
N HIS A 88 2.65 16.38 -8.55
CA HIS A 88 1.52 16.55 -7.66
C HIS A 88 1.28 18.04 -7.42
N THR A 89 0.16 18.60 -7.85
CA THR A 89 -0.01 20.08 -7.85
C THR A 89 0.11 20.75 -6.47
N ALA A 90 -0.22 20.04 -5.38
CA ALA A 90 -0.01 20.55 -4.01
C ALA A 90 1.35 20.20 -3.37
N LEU A 91 2.01 19.14 -3.82
CA LEU A 91 3.20 18.56 -3.17
C LEU A 91 4.47 18.66 -4.05
N GLY A 92 4.35 19.15 -5.28
CA GLY A 92 5.42 19.20 -6.26
C GLY A 92 5.76 17.84 -6.85
N HIS A 93 6.96 17.74 -7.42
CA HIS A 93 7.49 16.52 -8.01
C HIS A 93 7.66 15.40 -6.96
N ARG A 94 7.36 14.16 -7.36
CA ARG A 94 7.44 12.99 -6.51
C ARG A 94 8.06 11.80 -7.23
N TRP A 95 8.97 11.14 -6.54
CA TRP A 95 9.48 9.83 -6.93
C TRP A 95 8.61 8.76 -6.29
N VAL A 96 8.09 7.85 -7.10
CA VAL A 96 7.20 6.76 -6.68
C VAL A 96 7.91 5.45 -6.78
N TYR A 97 8.01 4.75 -5.65
CA TYR A 97 8.71 3.47 -5.54
C TYR A 97 7.78 2.34 -5.17
N ASP A 98 8.20 1.11 -5.47
CA ASP A 98 7.62 -0.08 -4.87
C ASP A 98 7.95 -0.10 -3.38
N GLY A 99 6.93 0.12 -2.54
CA GLY A 99 7.09 0.22 -1.10
C GLY A 99 7.72 -1.02 -0.44
N SER A 100 7.63 -2.20 -1.06
CA SER A 100 8.30 -3.40 -0.58
C SER A 100 9.83 -3.34 -0.63
N THR A 101 10.39 -2.34 -1.32
CA THR A 101 11.83 -2.04 -1.38
C THR A 101 12.22 -0.77 -0.62
N ASP A 102 11.25 -0.08 -0.01
CA ASP A 102 11.48 1.14 0.75
C ASP A 102 11.59 0.82 2.25
N PRO A 103 12.73 1.09 2.91
CA PRO A 103 12.93 0.74 4.31
C PRO A 103 11.97 1.47 5.26
N VAL A 104 11.48 2.66 4.90
CA VAL A 104 10.51 3.38 5.73
C VAL A 104 9.15 2.67 5.70
N PHE A 105 8.75 2.18 4.53
CA PHE A 105 7.50 1.42 4.39
C PHE A 105 7.56 0.09 5.13
N LEU A 106 8.65 -0.65 4.98
CA LEU A 106 8.85 -1.91 5.69
C LEU A 106 8.80 -1.69 7.22
N ALA A 107 9.55 -0.71 7.73
CA ALA A 107 9.54 -0.39 9.16
C ALA A 107 8.13 -0.06 9.68
N GLU A 108 7.35 0.74 8.95
CA GLU A 108 5.98 1.08 9.34
C GLU A 108 5.03 -0.12 9.27
N ILE A 109 5.12 -0.98 8.25
CA ILE A 109 4.32 -2.21 8.20
C ILE A 109 4.61 -3.11 9.41
N GLY A 110 5.88 -3.25 9.77
CA GLY A 110 6.28 -4.02 10.95
C GLY A 110 5.69 -3.45 12.24
N ALA A 111 5.75 -2.12 12.41
CA ALA A 111 5.16 -1.44 13.57
C ALA A 111 3.63 -1.57 13.60
N VAL A 112 2.96 -1.42 12.46
CA VAL A 112 1.50 -1.58 12.34
C VAL A 112 1.06 -2.97 12.80
N ILE A 113 1.78 -4.02 12.38
CA ILE A 113 1.50 -5.39 12.79
C ILE A 113 1.73 -5.57 14.29
N ALA A 114 2.92 -5.22 14.77
CA ALA A 114 3.35 -5.46 16.15
C ALA A 114 2.51 -4.68 17.18
N GLU A 115 2.07 -3.47 16.83
CA GLU A 115 1.26 -2.61 17.71
C GLU A 115 -0.24 -2.82 17.55
N GLY A 116 -0.66 -3.64 16.58
CA GLY A 116 -2.08 -3.90 16.33
C GLY A 116 -2.82 -2.71 15.74
N ARG A 117 -2.09 -1.81 15.08
CA ARG A 117 -2.67 -0.66 14.38
C ARG A 117 -3.36 -1.10 13.09
N GLY A 118 -4.20 -0.23 12.55
CA GLY A 118 -4.80 -0.41 11.23
C GLY A 118 -4.19 0.52 10.19
N GLY A 119 -4.85 0.61 9.03
CA GLY A 119 -4.58 1.69 8.09
C GLY A 119 -4.96 3.06 8.67
N SER A 120 -4.29 4.10 8.19
CA SER A 120 -4.47 5.48 8.62
C SER A 120 -5.79 6.07 8.14
N ALA A 121 -6.45 6.83 9.02
CA ALA A 121 -7.61 7.63 8.65
C ALA A 121 -7.21 8.77 7.68
N LEU A 122 -8.17 9.16 6.83
CA LEU A 122 -8.01 10.26 5.88
C LEU A 122 -8.42 11.58 6.52
N GLN A 123 -7.61 12.61 6.34
CA GLN A 123 -7.93 13.97 6.80
C GLN A 123 -7.45 15.01 5.79
N LEU A 124 -8.06 16.18 5.82
CA LEU A 124 -7.53 17.37 5.16
C LEU A 124 -6.35 17.95 5.94
N ARG A 125 -5.63 18.88 5.31
CA ARG A 125 -4.46 19.54 5.91
C ARG A 125 -4.79 20.29 7.21
N ASP A 126 -6.01 20.78 7.36
CA ASP A 126 -6.49 21.47 8.57
C ASP A 126 -6.94 20.52 9.69
N GLY A 127 -6.79 19.20 9.50
CA GLY A 127 -7.19 18.17 10.46
C GLY A 127 -8.65 17.73 10.34
N THR A 128 -9.40 18.27 9.38
CA THR A 128 -10.78 17.83 9.13
C THR A 128 -10.79 16.38 8.68
N ALA A 129 -11.46 15.51 9.43
CA ALA A 129 -11.67 14.12 9.03
C ALA A 129 -12.49 14.04 7.74
N LEU A 130 -12.03 13.22 6.80
CA LEU A 130 -12.76 12.94 5.58
C LEU A 130 -13.60 11.69 5.74
N ASP A 131 -14.77 11.70 5.08
CA ASP A 131 -15.56 10.50 4.91
C ASP A 131 -14.72 9.43 4.23
N ARG A 132 -14.88 8.21 4.73
CA ARG A 132 -14.16 7.05 4.25
C ARG A 132 -14.68 6.65 2.87
N PRO A 133 -13.86 6.68 1.81
CA PRO A 133 -14.24 6.12 0.52
C PRO A 133 -14.49 4.62 0.65
N ALA A 134 -15.45 4.08 -0.12
CA ALA A 134 -15.74 2.63 -0.13
C ALA A 134 -14.54 1.76 -0.51
N THR A 135 -13.58 2.33 -1.23
CA THR A 135 -12.33 1.66 -1.63
C THR A 135 -11.25 1.71 -0.55
N LEU A 136 -11.41 2.47 0.53
CA LEU A 136 -10.46 2.44 1.64
C LEU A 136 -10.73 1.21 2.51
N ALA A 137 -9.83 0.23 2.50
CA ALA A 137 -9.90 -1.00 3.29
C ALA A 137 -9.64 -0.75 4.78
N THR A 138 -10.19 -1.62 5.63
CA THR A 138 -9.97 -1.63 7.07
C THR A 138 -8.77 -2.52 7.31
N GLY A 139 -7.67 -1.93 7.77
CA GLY A 139 -6.48 -2.66 8.17
C GLY A 139 -6.57 -3.07 9.65
N ARG A 140 -6.05 -4.25 9.98
CA ARG A 140 -5.88 -4.69 11.37
C ARG A 140 -4.59 -5.49 11.53
N GLY A 141 -3.63 -4.91 12.24
CA GLY A 141 -2.47 -5.63 12.77
C GLY A 141 -2.87 -6.57 13.91
N SER A 142 -2.12 -7.65 14.07
CA SER A 142 -2.40 -8.65 15.12
C SER A 142 -2.06 -8.17 16.53
N GLY A 143 -1.23 -7.14 16.70
CA GLY A 143 -0.74 -6.69 18.01
C GLY A 143 0.29 -7.63 18.62
N THR A 144 0.91 -8.45 17.78
CA THR A 144 1.85 -9.52 18.14
C THR A 144 2.86 -9.71 17.01
N GLY A 145 3.87 -10.53 17.29
CA GLY A 145 4.88 -10.91 16.31
C GLY A 145 6.15 -10.08 16.41
N THR A 146 7.22 -10.64 15.86
CA THR A 146 8.56 -10.07 15.84
C THR A 146 9.28 -10.50 14.57
N GLY A 147 10.27 -9.71 14.15
CA GLY A 147 11.13 -10.01 13.02
C GLY A 147 10.82 -9.13 11.81
N ASP A 148 11.18 -9.59 10.63
CA ASP A 148 11.16 -8.77 9.41
C ASP A 148 9.78 -8.81 8.73
N PRO A 149 9.27 -7.65 8.28
CA PRO A 149 8.01 -7.56 7.56
C PRO A 149 8.12 -8.20 6.18
N GLN A 150 7.13 -9.02 5.85
CA GLN A 150 6.97 -9.69 4.57
C GLN A 150 5.69 -9.19 3.91
N ILE A 151 5.82 -8.70 2.68
CA ILE A 151 4.70 -8.24 1.86
C ILE A 151 4.64 -9.16 0.64
N PRO A 152 3.59 -9.98 0.49
CA PRO A 152 3.47 -10.85 -0.67
C PRO A 152 3.14 -10.04 -1.92
N ARG A 153 3.41 -10.58 -3.11
CA ARG A 153 2.91 -10.00 -4.38
C ARG A 153 1.44 -10.31 -4.65
N PHE A 154 0.92 -11.36 -4.01
CA PHE A 154 -0.44 -11.84 -4.14
C PHE A 154 -0.98 -12.20 -2.77
N VAL A 155 -2.27 -11.93 -2.53
CA VAL A 155 -2.94 -12.42 -1.32
C VAL A 155 -2.75 -13.95 -1.23
N PRO A 156 -2.13 -14.45 -0.14
CA PRO A 156 -1.86 -15.86 0.02
C PRO A 156 -3.13 -16.61 0.40
N ALA A 157 -3.21 -17.90 0.02
CA ALA A 157 -4.27 -18.78 0.50
C ALA A 157 -3.99 -19.25 1.94
N ASP A 158 -2.72 -19.52 2.25
CA ASP A 158 -2.23 -19.97 3.54
C ASP A 158 -1.01 -19.15 3.95
N LEU A 159 -0.83 -18.95 5.25
CA LEU A 159 0.36 -18.29 5.78
C LEU A 159 1.51 -19.28 5.97
N PRO A 160 2.77 -18.82 5.81
CA PRO A 160 3.91 -19.65 6.16
C PRO A 160 3.91 -19.93 7.68
N ASP A 161 4.37 -21.12 8.07
CA ASP A 161 4.52 -21.52 9.48
C ASP A 161 5.45 -20.58 10.28
N SER A 162 6.30 -19.81 9.59
CA SER A 162 7.19 -18.82 10.19
C SER A 162 6.52 -17.48 10.53
N ALA A 163 5.25 -17.28 10.16
CA ALA A 163 4.53 -16.04 10.44
C ALA A 163 4.27 -15.86 11.94
N THR A 164 4.71 -14.76 12.52
CA THR A 164 4.60 -14.46 13.97
C THR A 164 3.55 -13.38 14.29
N GLY A 165 3.11 -12.64 13.28
CA GLY A 165 2.08 -11.61 13.36
C GLY A 165 1.60 -11.23 11.95
N THR A 166 0.40 -10.69 11.83
CA THR A 166 -0.26 -10.44 10.53
C THR A 166 -0.83 -9.04 10.43
N LEU A 167 -0.92 -8.53 9.21
CA LEU A 167 -1.77 -7.40 8.83
C LEU A 167 -2.88 -7.92 7.92
N GLU A 168 -4.12 -7.79 8.38
CA GLU A 168 -5.30 -8.16 7.62
C GLU A 168 -6.00 -6.93 7.04
N ALA A 169 -6.66 -7.09 5.90
CA ALA A 169 -7.46 -6.07 5.24
C ALA A 169 -8.85 -6.61 4.87
N SER A 170 -9.90 -5.80 5.08
CA SER A 170 -11.26 -6.06 4.59
C SER A 170 -11.94 -4.79 4.07
N TRP A 171 -12.90 -4.92 3.17
CA TRP A 171 -13.66 -3.79 2.59
C TRP A 171 -15.08 -4.24 2.22
N ASP A 172 -15.97 -3.30 1.87
CA ASP A 172 -17.40 -3.59 1.72
C ASP A 172 -17.70 -4.71 0.70
N ALA A 173 -16.96 -4.73 -0.41
CA ALA A 173 -17.10 -5.76 -1.44
C ALA A 173 -16.39 -7.09 -1.09
N HIS A 174 -15.58 -7.12 -0.03
CA HIS A 174 -14.85 -8.30 0.46
C HIS A 174 -14.76 -8.26 2.01
N PRO A 175 -15.86 -8.57 2.72
CA PRO A 175 -15.94 -8.41 4.16
C PRO A 175 -15.08 -9.42 4.93
N ASP A 176 -14.80 -10.57 4.32
CA ASP A 176 -13.88 -11.58 4.88
C ASP A 176 -12.44 -11.05 4.80
N PRO A 177 -11.72 -10.90 5.92
CA PRO A 177 -10.37 -10.35 5.91
C PRO A 177 -9.39 -11.23 5.13
N VAL A 178 -8.48 -10.57 4.42
CA VAL A 178 -7.34 -11.21 3.75
C VAL A 178 -6.03 -10.71 4.34
N VAL A 179 -5.04 -11.60 4.46
CA VAL A 179 -3.72 -11.20 4.96
C VAL A 179 -2.94 -10.53 3.84
N VAL A 180 -2.45 -9.32 4.12
CA VAL A 180 -1.72 -8.49 3.14
C VAL A 180 -0.26 -8.25 3.52
N ALA A 181 0.14 -8.59 4.74
CA ALA A 181 1.54 -8.65 5.19
C ALA A 181 1.65 -9.50 6.47
N TRP A 182 2.86 -9.94 6.81
CA TRP A 182 3.14 -10.64 8.08
C TRP A 182 4.57 -10.37 8.57
N LEU A 183 4.86 -10.71 9.81
CA LEU A 183 6.22 -10.71 10.38
C LEU A 183 6.80 -12.12 10.34
N THR A 184 8.09 -12.25 10.03
CA THR A 184 8.84 -13.53 10.13
C THR A 184 10.06 -13.37 11.02
N ALA A 185 10.25 -14.30 11.96
CA ALA A 185 11.39 -14.30 12.89
C ALA A 185 12.70 -14.77 12.25
#